data_AF-A0A1G2XFC1-F1
#
_entry.id   AF-A0A1G2XFC1-F1
#
_cell.length_a   1.000
_cell.length_b   1.000
_cell.length_c   1.000
_cell.angle_alpha   90.00
_cell.angle_beta   90.00
_cell.angle_gamma   90.00
#
_symmetry.space_group_name_H-M   'P 1'
#
loop_
_entity.id
_entity.type
_entity.pdbx_description
1 polymer ?
#
loop_
_entity_poly.entity_id
_entity_poly.type
_entity_poly.pdbx_seq_one_letter_code
_entity_poly.pdbx_strand_id
1 'polypeptide(L)'
;MKHGIVIMAAICCISICAISVRADEMADLKQQIAELQQKVAAVEAKQTQQQVQVDERITKLAEKQSSVPDSLKWAEKIKFSGDFRYRHESINSQSSGTEQAGRNSNRFRARIGIGVKINEDWDLGFRLATGSSADPSSTNQSLDNGFAKKSVWIDQAYFDWHPKQYEKRLNIYGGKMPNPFYRAGNNQLVWDDDVNPEGIAAKYVMPLPGTGNNLYINGGGFWLRADEGGTASTSGASVFGIQSYVKHDFENKNYMLGGLSYYTFGNIEGKNGLYSTTSKYGNTMTGAGTTASPYKYSMNYNVLEAFGEYGFKFADKPTTVYGSYVKNLEAATSKSTGWLIGTTFNKAKEPKSWELGYNYRNLQADAVLGLLTDSDFVGGGTNGKGHCFSGKYQFTRNIQGGLTYYLSQKGDAGDAYRRLMADIIFKF
;
A
#
# COMPACT_ATOMS: atom_id res chain seq x y z
N MET A 1 14.74 -4.38 -33.84
CA MET A 1 14.43 -2.95 -34.14
C MET A 1 15.59 -2.13 -33.62
N LYS A 2 16.23 -1.20 -34.32
CA LYS A 2 16.08 -0.59 -35.64
C LYS A 2 17.29 0.36 -35.77
N HIS A 3 18.02 0.29 -36.90
CA HIS A 3 18.74 1.40 -37.59
C HIS A 3 20.00 1.98 -36.91
N GLY A 4 21.13 2.26 -37.58
CA GLY A 4 21.57 2.22 -39.00
C GLY A 4 23.11 2.14 -39.01
N ILE A 5 23.85 1.57 -39.97
CA ILE A 5 23.99 1.77 -41.44
C ILE A 5 24.32 3.22 -41.86
N VAL A 6 25.32 3.30 -42.76
CA VAL A 6 25.77 4.37 -43.67
C VAL A 6 26.87 5.24 -43.02
N ILE A 7 28.13 5.25 -43.50
CA ILE A 7 28.65 5.72 -44.82
C ILE A 7 29.94 4.92 -45.15
N MET A 8 29.95 4.06 -46.17
CA MET A 8 30.55 4.25 -47.52
C MET A 8 32.04 4.67 -47.53
N ALA A 9 33.00 3.85 -47.96
CA ALA A 9 33.25 3.34 -49.33
C ALA A 9 33.76 4.41 -50.32
N ALA A 10 35.09 4.40 -50.55
CA ALA A 10 35.87 4.97 -51.67
C ALA A 10 37.35 4.71 -51.30
N ILE A 11 38.26 4.05 -52.02
CA ILE A 11 38.52 3.72 -53.44
C ILE A 11 39.53 2.53 -53.38
N CYS A 12 39.19 1.36 -53.91
CA CYS A 12 39.49 0.85 -55.26
C CYS A 12 40.97 0.46 -55.51
N CYS A 13 41.10 -0.76 -56.04
CA CYS A 13 42.32 -1.43 -56.46
C CYS A 13 43.17 -0.57 -57.40
N ILE A 14 44.48 -0.46 -57.12
CA ILE A 14 45.48 -0.12 -58.12
C ILE A 14 46.66 -1.10 -57.98
N SER A 15 46.82 -1.86 -59.06
CA SER A 15 47.96 -2.58 -59.59
C SER A 15 49.33 -2.33 -58.99
N ILE A 16 50.08 -3.42 -58.84
CA ILE A 16 51.53 -3.46 -58.71
C ILE A 16 52.15 -2.67 -59.88
N CYS A 17 52.68 -1.49 -59.57
CA CYS A 17 53.63 -0.79 -60.41
C CYS A 17 54.72 -0.25 -59.49
N ALA A 18 55.97 -0.65 -59.76
CA ALA A 18 57.14 -0.27 -58.99
C ALA A 18 57.28 1.25 -58.92
N ILE A 19 57.11 1.82 -57.73
CA ILE A 19 57.49 3.20 -57.43
C ILE A 19 58.81 3.12 -56.68
N SER A 20 59.87 3.62 -57.31
CA SER A 20 61.11 3.96 -56.64
C SER A 20 60.82 5.03 -55.59
N VAL A 21 60.66 4.63 -54.33
CA VAL A 21 60.61 5.56 -53.20
C VAL A 21 61.96 6.25 -53.15
N ARG A 22 62.00 7.56 -53.41
CA ARG A 22 63.20 8.36 -53.21
C ARG A 22 63.51 8.33 -51.71
N ALA A 23 64.79 8.18 -51.35
CA ALA A 23 65.21 8.10 -49.95
C ALA A 23 64.70 9.29 -49.09
N ASP A 24 64.44 10.43 -49.72
CA ASP A 24 63.90 11.65 -49.10
C ASP A 24 62.45 11.49 -48.61
N GLU A 25 61.58 10.79 -49.35
CA GLU A 25 60.18 10.55 -48.94
C GLU A 25 60.07 9.56 -47.77
N MET A 26 61.01 8.61 -47.69
CA MET A 26 61.09 7.64 -46.59
C MET A 26 61.63 8.27 -45.31
N ALA A 27 62.47 9.31 -45.42
CA ALA A 27 62.94 10.10 -44.29
C ALA A 27 61.82 10.97 -43.70
N ASP A 28 61.04 11.64 -44.55
CA ASP A 28 59.90 12.47 -44.16
C ASP A 28 58.78 11.65 -43.48
N LEU A 29 58.49 10.45 -44.01
CA LEU A 29 57.53 9.52 -43.40
C LEU A 29 58.00 9.01 -42.03
N LYS A 30 59.29 8.71 -41.86
CA LYS A 30 59.86 8.30 -40.56
C LYS A 30 59.80 9.44 -39.54
N GLN A 31 60.04 10.68 -39.99
CA GLN A 31 59.94 11.86 -39.14
C GLN A 31 58.50 12.11 -38.68
N GLN A 32 57.52 11.99 -39.57
CA GLN A 32 56.10 12.11 -39.22
C GLN A 32 55.63 10.99 -38.27
N ILE A 33 56.09 9.74 -38.45
CA ILE A 33 55.78 8.63 -37.54
C ILE A 33 56.38 8.87 -36.15
N ALA A 34 57.63 9.34 -36.06
CA ALA A 34 58.26 9.66 -34.79
C ALA A 34 57.52 10.80 -34.06
N GLU A 35 57.10 11.83 -34.80
CA GLU A 35 56.35 12.96 -34.24
C GLU A 35 54.94 12.56 -33.78
N LEU A 36 54.27 11.65 -34.50
CA LEU A 36 52.99 11.07 -34.10
C LEU A 36 53.12 10.18 -32.87
N GLN A 37 54.16 9.34 -32.77
CA GLN A 37 54.43 8.52 -31.59
C GLN A 37 54.67 9.39 -30.35
N GLN A 38 55.38 10.51 -30.50
CA GLN A 38 55.63 11.44 -29.41
C GLN A 38 54.35 12.18 -28.97
N LYS A 39 53.48 12.54 -29.92
CA LYS A 39 52.15 13.12 -29.63
C LYS A 39 51.22 12.12 -28.94
N VAL A 40 51.22 10.85 -29.35
CA VAL A 40 50.44 9.77 -28.70
C VAL A 40 50.91 9.56 -27.26
N ALA A 41 52.23 9.44 -27.03
CA ALA A 41 52.78 9.30 -25.68
C ALA A 41 52.44 10.50 -24.78
N ALA A 42 52.46 11.72 -25.33
CA ALA A 42 52.07 12.92 -24.60
C ALA A 42 50.57 12.98 -24.26
N VAL A 43 49.71 12.45 -25.13
CA VAL A 43 48.26 12.34 -24.89
C VAL A 43 47.96 11.26 -23.85
N GLU A 44 48.61 10.10 -23.92
CA GLU A 44 48.48 9.03 -22.92
C GLU A 44 48.95 9.48 -21.53
N ALA A 45 50.04 10.24 -21.45
CA ALA A 45 50.52 10.82 -20.19
C ALA A 45 49.51 11.83 -19.61
N LYS A 46 48.91 12.69 -20.45
CA LYS A 46 47.86 13.63 -20.03
C LYS A 46 46.57 12.92 -19.60
N GLN A 47 46.19 11.85 -20.28
CA GLN A 47 45.02 11.04 -19.95
C GLN A 47 45.22 10.30 -18.62
N THR A 48 46.42 9.76 -18.38
CA THR A 48 46.79 9.12 -17.11
C THR A 48 46.76 10.13 -15.95
N GLN A 49 47.30 11.35 -16.15
CA GLN A 49 47.21 12.41 -15.13
C GLN A 49 45.77 12.87 -14.87
N GLN A 50 44.93 12.97 -15.90
CA GLN A 50 43.50 13.30 -15.72
C GLN A 50 42.76 12.18 -14.97
N GLN A 51 43.06 10.90 -15.26
CA GLN A 51 42.46 9.75 -14.58
C GLN A 51 42.79 9.79 -13.07
N VAL A 52 44.06 10.00 -12.72
CA VAL A 52 44.50 10.10 -11.31
C VAL A 52 43.84 11.28 -10.59
N GLN A 53 43.71 12.44 -11.25
CA GLN A 53 43.02 13.59 -10.66
C GLN A 53 41.50 13.39 -10.52
N VAL A 54 40.88 12.65 -11.42
CA VAL A 54 39.46 12.28 -11.34
C VAL A 54 39.25 11.27 -10.20
N ASP A 55 40.11 10.27 -10.07
CA ASP A 55 40.04 9.28 -8.99
C ASP A 55 40.29 9.92 -7.62
N GLU A 56 41.25 10.85 -7.49
CA GLU A 56 41.42 11.62 -6.25
C GLU A 56 40.21 12.49 -5.92
N ARG A 57 39.56 13.10 -6.92
CA ARG A 57 38.34 13.89 -6.72
C ARG A 57 37.16 13.00 -6.34
N ILE A 58 37.04 11.81 -6.92
CA ILE A 58 36.02 10.81 -6.56
C ILE A 58 36.22 10.33 -5.13
N THR A 59 37.46 10.03 -4.72
CA THR A 59 37.80 9.65 -3.33
C THR A 59 37.48 10.78 -2.35
N LYS A 60 37.88 12.03 -2.65
CA LYS A 60 37.57 13.21 -1.80
C LYS A 60 36.07 13.55 -1.74
N LEU A 61 35.31 13.24 -2.80
CA LEU A 61 33.85 13.39 -2.82
C LEU A 61 33.16 12.27 -2.02
N ALA A 62 33.66 11.04 -2.11
CA ALA A 62 33.16 9.90 -1.32
C ALA A 62 33.42 10.07 0.18
N GLU A 63 34.56 10.63 0.56
CA GLU A 63 34.90 11.01 1.94
C GLU A 63 33.96 12.12 2.48
N LYS A 64 33.63 13.12 1.67
CA LYS A 64 32.68 14.20 2.06
C LYS A 64 31.23 13.75 2.19
N GLN A 65 30.85 12.65 1.55
CA GLN A 65 29.48 12.11 1.61
C GLN A 65 29.26 11.17 2.82
N SER A 66 30.31 10.87 3.60
CA SER A 66 30.30 9.78 4.60
C SER A 66 30.73 10.21 6.01
N SER A 67 30.52 11.46 6.41
CA SER A 67 30.75 11.86 7.80
C SER A 67 29.55 12.61 8.38
N VAL A 68 28.46 11.88 8.62
CA VAL A 68 27.54 12.27 9.69
C VAL A 68 28.39 12.27 10.97
N PRO A 69 28.51 13.40 11.70
CA PRO A 69 29.26 13.44 12.95
C PRO A 69 28.85 12.29 13.88
N ASP A 70 29.76 11.75 14.70
CA ASP A 70 29.45 10.62 15.59
C ASP A 70 28.23 10.91 16.50
N SER A 71 28.01 12.18 16.86
CA SER A 71 26.85 12.67 17.62
C SER A 71 25.51 12.60 16.86
N LEU A 72 25.53 12.38 15.54
CA LEU A 72 24.37 12.34 14.65
C LEU A 72 24.16 10.96 14.00
N LYS A 73 24.97 9.95 14.32
CA LYS A 73 24.78 8.56 13.86
C LYS A 73 23.41 7.97 14.22
N TRP A 74 22.74 8.50 15.25
CA TRP A 74 21.36 8.14 15.58
C TRP A 74 20.36 8.58 14.49
N ALA A 75 20.64 9.64 13.74
CA ALA A 75 19.78 10.15 12.68
C ALA A 75 19.74 9.19 11.47
N GLU A 76 20.80 8.42 11.22
CA GLU A 76 20.83 7.38 10.17
C GLU A 76 19.86 6.22 10.48
N LYS A 77 19.51 6.03 11.76
CA LYS A 77 18.55 5.01 12.21
C LYS A 77 17.10 5.47 12.04
N ILE A 78 16.88 6.73 11.66
CA ILE A 78 15.56 7.32 11.48
C ILE A 78 15.20 7.31 10.00
N LYS A 79 14.03 6.76 9.70
CA LYS A 79 13.42 6.79 8.36
C LYS A 79 12.17 7.65 8.40
N PHE A 80 12.16 8.69 7.59
CA PHE A 80 10.96 9.46 7.30
C PHE A 80 10.21 8.82 6.13
N SER A 81 8.88 8.86 6.21
CA SER A 81 8.00 8.46 5.11
C SER A 81 6.74 9.29 5.15
N GLY A 82 6.07 9.46 4.02
CA GLY A 82 4.78 10.14 4.00
C GLY A 82 4.05 10.05 2.68
N ASP A 83 2.78 10.43 2.73
CA ASP A 83 2.00 10.70 1.54
C ASP A 83 1.10 11.90 1.71
N PHE A 84 0.93 12.64 0.61
CA PHE A 84 -0.12 13.62 0.43
C PHE A 84 -1.01 13.17 -0.71
N ARG A 85 -2.33 13.13 -0.48
CA ARG A 85 -3.32 12.87 -1.52
C ARG A 85 -4.29 14.04 -1.57
N TYR A 86 -4.53 14.57 -2.75
CA TYR A 86 -5.71 15.39 -3.02
C TYR A 86 -6.74 14.56 -3.78
N ARG A 87 -8.00 14.67 -3.36
CA ARG A 87 -9.13 13.92 -3.92
C ARG A 87 -10.26 14.87 -4.27
N HIS A 88 -10.72 14.81 -5.51
CA HIS A 88 -12.06 15.26 -5.86
C HIS A 88 -13.01 14.05 -5.86
N GLU A 89 -14.19 14.19 -5.26
CA GLU A 89 -15.20 13.14 -5.29
C GLU A 89 -16.60 13.68 -5.62
N SER A 90 -17.38 12.85 -6.32
CA SER A 90 -18.79 13.07 -6.61
C SER A 90 -19.58 11.85 -6.17
N ILE A 91 -20.64 12.06 -5.38
CA ILE A 91 -21.54 11.02 -4.89
C ILE A 91 -22.96 11.34 -5.36
N ASN A 92 -23.60 10.36 -5.99
CA ASN A 92 -25.04 10.38 -6.29
C ASN A 92 -25.64 9.13 -5.64
N SER A 93 -26.71 9.30 -4.86
CA SER A 93 -27.31 8.22 -4.10
C SER A 93 -28.80 8.36 -3.96
N GLN A 94 -29.49 7.25 -3.71
CA GLN A 94 -30.88 7.21 -3.34
C GLN A 94 -31.05 6.96 -1.84
N SER A 95 -32.20 7.34 -1.31
CA SER A 95 -32.70 6.90 -0.01
C SER A 95 -34.17 6.57 -0.13
N SER A 96 -34.54 5.32 0.16
CA SER A 96 -35.90 4.80 -0.01
C SER A 96 -36.46 5.06 -1.42
N GLY A 97 -35.64 4.78 -2.44
CA GLY A 97 -35.98 4.98 -3.85
C GLY A 97 -35.99 6.44 -4.34
N THR A 98 -35.73 7.41 -3.45
CA THR A 98 -35.71 8.84 -3.80
C THR A 98 -34.28 9.33 -3.99
N GLU A 99 -33.99 9.93 -5.15
CA GLU A 99 -32.69 10.56 -5.42
C GLU A 99 -32.37 11.64 -4.41
N GLN A 100 -31.16 11.60 -3.87
CA GLN A 100 -30.61 12.61 -2.97
C GLN A 100 -29.87 13.67 -3.78
N ALA A 101 -29.76 14.88 -3.23
CA ALA A 101 -28.92 15.91 -3.83
C ALA A 101 -27.48 15.40 -3.98
N GLY A 102 -26.96 15.45 -5.22
CA GLY A 102 -25.60 15.02 -5.51
C GLY A 102 -24.58 15.80 -4.67
N ARG A 103 -23.60 15.11 -4.09
CA ARG A 103 -22.56 15.72 -3.27
C ARG A 103 -21.24 15.73 -4.03
N ASN A 104 -20.71 16.92 -4.25
CA ASN A 104 -19.33 17.12 -4.71
C ASN A 104 -18.48 17.58 -3.54
N SER A 105 -17.29 17.01 -3.39
CA SER A 105 -16.40 17.34 -2.28
C SER A 105 -14.95 17.32 -2.74
N ASN A 106 -14.17 18.27 -2.22
CA ASN A 106 -12.72 18.25 -2.32
C ASN A 106 -12.16 17.83 -0.97
N ARG A 107 -11.20 16.92 -0.99
CA ARG A 107 -10.62 16.30 0.20
C ARG A 107 -9.12 16.21 0.05
N PHE A 108 -8.44 16.12 1.18
CA PHE A 108 -7.03 15.75 1.19
C PHE A 108 -6.74 14.75 2.29
N ARG A 109 -5.65 14.02 2.12
CA ARG A 109 -5.02 13.22 3.17
C ARG A 109 -3.56 13.63 3.24
N ALA A 110 -3.04 13.87 4.43
CA ALA A 110 -1.62 14.05 4.67
C ALA A 110 -1.20 13.10 5.79
N ARG A 111 -0.15 12.31 5.55
CA ARG A 111 0.43 11.39 6.53
C ARG A 111 1.95 11.57 6.59
N ILE A 112 2.48 11.60 7.81
CA ILE A 112 3.92 11.69 8.07
C ILE A 112 4.26 10.61 9.09
N GLY A 113 5.18 9.73 8.71
CA GLY A 113 5.66 8.61 9.50
C GLY A 113 7.15 8.72 9.82
N ILE A 114 7.52 8.27 11.01
CA ILE A 114 8.88 8.15 11.52
C ILE A 114 9.06 6.70 11.96
N GLY A 115 10.01 6.00 11.34
CA GLY A 115 10.47 4.68 11.78
C GLY A 115 11.86 4.81 12.39
N VAL A 116 12.07 4.22 13.57
CA VAL A 116 13.38 4.25 14.26
C VAL A 116 13.85 2.83 14.49
N LYS A 117 14.98 2.46 13.88
CA LYS A 117 15.64 1.20 14.17
C LYS A 117 16.50 1.33 15.43
N ILE A 118 15.99 0.89 16.58
CA ILE A 118 16.71 1.00 17.85
C ILE A 118 17.96 0.13 17.81
N ASN A 119 17.76 -1.14 17.46
CA ASN A 119 18.83 -2.10 17.31
C ASN A 119 18.46 -3.20 16.29
N GLU A 120 19.09 -4.33 16.47
CA GLU A 120 19.06 -5.52 15.64
C GLU A 120 17.74 -6.31 15.73
N ASP A 121 16.98 -6.11 16.82
CA ASP A 121 15.77 -6.83 17.21
C ASP A 121 14.55 -5.91 17.45
N TRP A 122 14.74 -4.59 17.58
CA TRP A 122 13.70 -3.65 17.96
C TRP A 122 13.61 -2.46 17.01
N ASP A 123 12.40 -2.20 16.52
CA ASP A 123 12.02 -0.99 15.80
C ASP A 123 10.88 -0.25 16.54
N LEU A 124 10.83 1.06 16.39
CA LEU A 124 9.70 1.90 16.78
C LEU A 124 9.08 2.53 15.54
N GLY A 125 7.75 2.65 15.52
CA GLY A 125 7.01 3.32 14.46
C GLY A 125 6.05 4.37 15.02
N PHE A 126 6.05 5.55 14.42
CA PHE A 126 5.12 6.63 14.73
C PHE A 126 4.56 7.22 13.43
N ARG A 127 3.27 7.51 13.37
CA ARG A 127 2.63 8.16 12.22
C ARG A 127 1.57 9.14 12.67
N LEU A 128 1.60 10.34 12.11
CA LEU A 128 0.50 11.30 12.16
C LEU A 128 -0.30 11.24 10.86
N ALA A 129 -1.62 11.39 10.97
CA ALA A 129 -2.50 11.48 9.81
C ALA A 129 -3.57 12.56 10.01
N THR A 130 -3.98 13.18 8.92
CA THR A 130 -5.21 13.98 8.88
C THR A 130 -6.45 13.09 9.05
N GLY A 131 -7.59 13.66 9.47
CA GLY A 131 -8.89 12.98 9.43
C GLY A 131 -10.05 13.86 9.90
N SER A 132 -11.17 13.89 9.19
CA SER A 132 -12.34 14.72 9.54
C SER A 132 -13.04 14.31 10.84
N SER A 133 -12.75 13.12 11.34
CA SER A 133 -13.17 12.62 12.65
C SER A 133 -12.10 11.69 13.21
N ALA A 134 -12.33 11.18 14.42
CA ALA A 134 -11.51 10.13 15.02
C ALA A 134 -11.93 8.70 14.57
N ASP A 135 -12.71 8.56 13.49
CA ASP A 135 -13.11 7.26 12.93
C ASP A 135 -11.88 6.49 12.41
N PRO A 136 -11.68 5.21 12.79
CA PRO A 136 -10.49 4.44 12.42
C PRO A 136 -10.43 4.07 10.93
N SER A 137 -11.55 4.14 10.20
CA SER A 137 -11.64 3.70 8.81
C SER A 137 -11.33 4.78 7.78
N SER A 138 -10.98 6.00 8.19
CA SER A 138 -10.66 7.06 7.23
C SER A 138 -9.71 8.14 7.76
N THR A 139 -8.74 8.48 6.94
CA THR A 139 -7.79 9.59 7.18
C THR A 139 -8.03 10.79 6.26
N ASN A 140 -9.20 10.86 5.63
CA ASN A 140 -9.57 11.97 4.75
C ASN A 140 -10.01 13.20 5.55
N GLN A 141 -9.52 14.37 5.13
CA GLN A 141 -10.03 15.68 5.54
C GLN A 141 -10.81 16.35 4.41
N SER A 142 -12.00 16.85 4.71
CA SER A 142 -12.79 17.63 3.76
C SER A 142 -12.39 19.12 3.75
N LEU A 143 -12.25 19.67 2.54
CA LEU A 143 -12.01 21.09 2.29
C LEU A 143 -13.35 21.84 2.33
N ASP A 144 -13.85 22.01 3.54
CA ASP A 144 -15.15 22.59 3.85
C ASP A 144 -15.03 23.60 5.01
N ASN A 145 -16.18 24.03 5.54
CA ASN A 145 -16.28 24.82 6.78
C ASN A 145 -15.54 26.16 6.73
N GLY A 146 -15.58 26.85 5.58
CA GLY A 146 -15.14 28.25 5.46
C GLY A 146 -13.69 28.52 5.89
N PHE A 147 -12.75 27.68 5.44
CA PHE A 147 -11.32 27.79 5.77
C PHE A 147 -10.96 27.51 7.24
N ALA A 148 -11.85 26.86 8.00
CA ALA A 148 -11.54 26.40 9.35
C ALA A 148 -10.29 25.49 9.38
N LYS A 149 -9.56 25.57 10.50
CA LYS A 149 -8.42 24.68 10.79
C LYS A 149 -8.86 23.21 10.75
N LYS A 150 -7.97 22.32 10.33
CA LYS A 150 -8.23 20.89 10.18
C LYS A 150 -7.43 20.09 11.21
N SER A 151 -8.03 19.03 11.73
CA SER A 151 -7.43 18.16 12.75
C SER A 151 -6.38 17.21 12.18
N VAL A 152 -5.44 16.83 13.04
CA VAL A 152 -4.41 15.80 12.84
C VAL A 152 -4.47 14.84 14.03
N TRP A 153 -4.28 13.56 13.78
CA TRP A 153 -4.43 12.47 14.74
C TRP A 153 -3.16 11.63 14.82
N ILE A 154 -2.96 10.99 15.98
CA ILE A 154 -1.98 9.92 16.13
C ILE A 154 -2.56 8.68 15.48
N ASP A 155 -1.95 8.29 14.37
CA ASP A 155 -2.42 7.21 13.52
C ASP A 155 -1.70 5.90 13.81
N GLN A 156 -0.40 5.98 14.14
CA GLN A 156 0.41 4.86 14.61
C GLN A 156 1.37 5.30 15.71
N ALA A 157 1.57 4.45 16.70
CA ALA A 157 2.54 4.58 17.78
C ALA A 157 2.78 3.19 18.37
N TYR A 158 3.85 2.51 17.93
CA TYR A 158 4.07 1.10 18.26
C TYR A 158 5.55 0.72 18.31
N PHE A 159 5.83 -0.41 18.95
CA PHE A 159 7.10 -1.14 18.81
C PHE A 159 6.91 -2.38 17.95
N ASP A 160 7.97 -2.81 17.25
CA ASP A 160 8.09 -4.11 16.56
C ASP A 160 9.33 -4.82 17.10
N TRP A 161 9.12 -5.92 17.82
CA TRP A 161 10.16 -6.80 18.32
C TRP A 161 10.31 -8.01 17.40
N HIS A 162 11.48 -8.11 16.75
CA HIS A 162 11.85 -9.16 15.80
C HIS A 162 13.18 -9.83 16.20
N PRO A 163 13.16 -10.65 17.26
CA PRO A 163 14.37 -11.27 17.83
C PRO A 163 15.15 -12.11 16.81
N LYS A 164 16.42 -11.76 16.62
CA LYS A 164 17.34 -12.44 15.69
C LYS A 164 17.47 -13.94 15.89
N GLN A 165 17.35 -14.43 17.12
CA GLN A 165 17.42 -15.85 17.45
C GLN A 165 16.37 -16.71 16.74
N TYR A 166 15.28 -16.11 16.25
CA TYR A 166 14.26 -16.77 15.42
C TYR A 166 14.43 -16.45 13.93
N GLU A 167 15.62 -16.05 13.49
CA GLU A 167 15.95 -15.74 12.08
C GLU A 167 14.97 -14.72 11.45
N LYS A 168 14.47 -13.76 12.25
CA LYS A 168 13.45 -12.78 11.84
C LYS A 168 12.14 -13.39 11.33
N ARG A 169 11.84 -14.62 11.75
CA ARG A 169 10.56 -15.29 11.46
C ARG A 169 9.44 -14.85 12.39
N LEU A 170 9.76 -14.20 13.50
CA LEU A 170 8.81 -13.69 14.49
C LEU A 170 8.86 -12.17 14.52
N ASN A 171 7.70 -11.53 14.45
CA ASN A 171 7.50 -10.12 14.76
C ASN A 171 6.41 -10.01 15.84
N ILE A 172 6.67 -9.25 16.90
CA ILE A 172 5.69 -8.94 17.94
C ILE A 172 5.50 -7.43 17.99
N TYR A 173 4.25 -7.01 17.80
CA TYR A 173 3.83 -5.62 17.82
C TYR A 173 3.12 -5.31 19.12
N GLY A 174 3.33 -4.10 19.63
CA GLY A 174 2.53 -3.54 20.72
C GLY A 174 2.29 -2.05 20.54
N GLY A 175 1.06 -1.59 20.80
CA GLY A 175 0.63 -0.21 20.63
C GLY A 175 -0.41 -0.04 19.52
N LYS A 176 -0.44 1.14 18.88
CA LYS A 176 -1.28 1.42 17.71
C LYS A 176 -0.48 1.15 16.44
N MET A 177 -0.75 0.03 15.77
CA MET A 177 0.13 -0.51 14.74
C MET A 177 -0.58 -0.68 13.38
N PRO A 178 0.18 -0.83 12.28
CA PRO A 178 -0.38 -1.31 11.02
C PRO A 178 -1.16 -2.61 11.23
N ASN A 179 -2.26 -2.79 10.50
CA ASN A 179 -3.05 -4.00 10.57
C ASN A 179 -2.17 -5.25 10.28
N PRO A 180 -2.08 -6.23 11.20
CA PRO A 180 -1.18 -7.36 11.06
C PRO A 180 -1.70 -8.44 10.10
N PHE A 181 -2.99 -8.38 9.71
CA PHE A 181 -3.65 -9.39 8.89
C PHE A 181 -3.43 -9.13 7.39
N TYR A 182 -3.17 -10.22 6.66
CA TYR A 182 -3.06 -10.20 5.22
C TYR A 182 -4.44 -10.06 4.57
N ARG A 183 -4.53 -9.31 3.47
CA ARG A 183 -5.77 -9.09 2.69
C ARG A 183 -5.51 -9.41 1.22
N ALA A 184 -6.13 -10.46 0.71
CA ALA A 184 -5.97 -10.88 -0.69
C ALA A 184 -6.36 -9.74 -1.65
N GLY A 185 -5.50 -9.40 -2.61
CA GLY A 185 -5.68 -8.29 -3.53
C GLY A 185 -5.81 -6.91 -2.89
N ASN A 186 -5.34 -6.76 -1.63
CA ASN A 186 -5.59 -5.57 -0.80
C ASN A 186 -7.10 -5.24 -0.67
N ASN A 187 -7.96 -6.26 -0.69
CA ASN A 187 -9.39 -6.07 -0.53
C ASN A 187 -9.73 -5.51 0.86
N GLN A 188 -10.87 -4.83 0.97
CA GLN A 188 -11.31 -4.14 2.18
C GLN A 188 -12.62 -4.73 2.72
N LEU A 189 -12.81 -6.05 2.57
CA LEU A 189 -14.06 -6.72 2.93
C LEU A 189 -14.27 -6.79 4.46
N VAL A 190 -13.20 -7.05 5.22
CA VAL A 190 -13.22 -7.07 6.70
C VAL A 190 -12.56 -5.83 7.29
N TRP A 191 -11.41 -5.44 6.74
CA TRP A 191 -10.57 -4.38 7.26
C TRP A 191 -10.28 -3.33 6.20
N ASP A 192 -10.63 -2.08 6.47
CA ASP A 192 -10.21 -0.90 5.72
C ASP A 192 -8.68 -0.68 5.83
N ASP A 193 -8.07 -0.06 4.82
CA ASP A 193 -6.64 0.21 4.76
C ASP A 193 -6.15 1.24 5.77
N ASP A 194 -7.04 2.11 6.25
CA ASP A 194 -6.72 3.14 7.24
C ASP A 194 -6.84 2.60 8.68
N VAL A 195 -7.46 1.42 8.90
CA VAL A 195 -7.59 0.84 10.25
C VAL A 195 -6.23 0.40 10.80
N ASN A 196 -5.82 1.06 11.89
CA ASN A 196 -4.62 0.76 12.66
C ASN A 196 -5.01 0.25 14.07
N PRO A 197 -5.05 -1.07 14.28
CA PRO A 197 -5.48 -1.66 15.55
C PRO A 197 -4.59 -1.26 16.73
N GLU A 198 -5.21 -1.13 17.89
CA GLU A 198 -4.54 -0.86 19.17
C GLU A 198 -4.51 -2.15 19.97
N GLY A 199 -3.32 -2.70 20.25
CA GLY A 199 -3.26 -4.05 20.80
C GLY A 199 -1.85 -4.60 20.93
N ILE A 200 -1.82 -5.93 21.04
CA ILE A 200 -0.63 -6.76 20.87
C ILE A 200 -0.91 -7.74 19.74
N ALA A 201 0.03 -7.86 18.80
CA ALA A 201 -0.05 -8.83 17.72
C ALA A 201 1.28 -9.55 17.50
N ALA A 202 1.22 -10.76 16.97
CA ALA A 202 2.36 -11.53 16.55
C ALA A 202 2.19 -11.99 15.10
N LYS A 203 3.28 -11.99 14.34
CA LYS A 203 3.38 -12.58 13.01
C LYS A 203 4.52 -13.58 13.04
N TYR A 204 4.24 -14.80 12.59
CA TYR A 204 5.19 -15.89 12.55
C TYR A 204 5.25 -16.52 11.16
N VAL A 205 6.47 -16.76 10.67
CA VAL A 205 6.73 -17.44 9.40
C VAL A 205 7.32 -18.81 9.70
N MET A 206 6.56 -19.86 9.43
CA MET A 206 6.97 -21.24 9.62
C MET A 206 7.31 -21.89 8.28
N PRO A 207 8.59 -22.23 8.01
CA PRO A 207 8.94 -23.00 6.84
C PRO A 207 8.26 -24.37 6.85
N LEU A 208 7.70 -24.79 5.72
CA LEU A 208 7.06 -26.08 5.54
C LEU A 208 8.08 -27.07 4.94
N PRO A 209 8.63 -28.02 5.73
CA PRO A 209 9.69 -28.90 5.29
C PRO A 209 9.34 -29.68 4.02
N GLY A 210 10.29 -29.79 3.10
CA GLY A 210 10.13 -30.55 1.84
C GLY A 210 9.29 -29.86 0.77
N THR A 211 8.70 -28.68 1.02
CA THR A 211 7.82 -28.00 0.04
C THR A 211 8.42 -26.74 -0.56
N GLY A 212 9.44 -26.15 0.07
CA GLY A 212 9.96 -24.82 -0.28
C GLY A 212 9.02 -23.65 0.05
N ASN A 213 7.86 -23.92 0.66
CA ASN A 213 6.86 -22.92 1.01
C ASN A 213 6.95 -22.52 2.49
N ASN A 214 6.32 -21.40 2.82
CA ASN A 214 6.13 -20.95 4.20
C ASN A 214 4.64 -20.93 4.56
N LEU A 215 4.32 -21.37 5.77
CA LEU A 215 3.06 -21.06 6.45
C LEU A 215 3.24 -19.76 7.23
N TYR A 216 2.39 -18.79 6.93
CA TYR A 216 2.31 -17.53 7.65
C TYR A 216 1.20 -17.62 8.68
N ILE A 217 1.47 -17.21 9.91
CA ILE A 217 0.51 -17.17 11.01
C ILE A 217 0.54 -15.76 11.60
N ASN A 218 -0.58 -15.06 11.55
CA ASN A 218 -0.75 -13.75 12.18
C ASN A 218 -1.82 -13.87 13.27
N GLY A 219 -1.62 -13.24 14.41
CA GLY A 219 -2.66 -13.18 15.44
C GLY A 219 -2.48 -12.00 16.37
N GLY A 220 -3.53 -11.66 17.13
CA GLY A 220 -3.44 -10.56 18.08
C GLY A 220 -4.73 -10.33 18.86
N GLY A 221 -4.58 -9.62 19.97
CA GLY A 221 -5.67 -9.09 20.78
C GLY A 221 -5.64 -7.57 20.73
N PHE A 222 -6.78 -6.94 20.46
CA PHE A 222 -6.91 -5.51 20.22
C PHE A 222 -8.06 -4.92 21.05
N TRP A 223 -7.91 -3.67 21.46
CA TRP A 223 -8.93 -2.91 22.16
C TRP A 223 -9.71 -2.07 21.15
N LEU A 224 -11.04 -2.19 21.14
CA LEU A 224 -11.91 -1.29 20.37
C LEU A 224 -12.35 -0.09 21.19
N ARG A 225 -12.51 -0.30 22.49
CA ARG A 225 -12.72 0.75 23.48
C ARG A 225 -12.22 0.26 24.83
N ALA A 226 -11.23 0.94 25.39
CA ALA A 226 -10.78 0.71 26.76
C ALA A 226 -11.75 1.36 27.76
N ASP A 227 -11.79 0.84 28.98
CA ASP A 227 -12.70 1.29 30.03
C ASP A 227 -12.61 2.80 30.27
N GLU A 228 -13.68 3.52 29.94
CA GLU A 228 -13.87 4.90 30.37
C GLU A 228 -14.76 4.86 31.62
N GLY A 229 -14.24 5.29 32.77
CA GLY A 229 -15.03 5.46 33.98
C GLY A 229 -16.21 6.39 33.72
N GLY A 230 -17.39 5.83 33.54
CA GLY A 230 -18.63 6.54 33.22
C GLY A 230 -19.69 5.59 32.68
N THR A 231 -20.96 5.95 32.82
CA THR A 231 -22.14 5.11 32.52
C THR A 231 -22.34 4.76 31.03
N ALA A 232 -21.34 4.99 30.17
CA ALA A 232 -21.38 4.76 28.73
C ALA A 232 -20.91 3.33 28.36
N SER A 233 -21.83 2.40 28.61
CA SER A 233 -22.12 1.10 27.98
C SER A 233 -21.26 0.57 26.80
N THR A 234 -19.93 0.61 26.79
CA THR A 234 -19.02 -0.10 25.81
C THR A 234 -17.66 -0.51 26.42
N SER A 235 -17.51 -0.42 27.74
CA SER A 235 -16.31 -0.83 28.48
C SER A 235 -15.92 -2.29 28.15
N GLY A 236 -14.66 -2.53 27.81
CA GLY A 236 -14.11 -3.87 27.54
C GLY A 236 -14.37 -4.44 26.13
N ALA A 237 -14.82 -3.64 25.17
CA ALA A 237 -14.96 -4.07 23.78
C ALA A 237 -13.59 -4.39 23.16
N SER A 238 -13.43 -5.60 22.65
CA SER A 238 -12.14 -6.13 22.20
C SER A 238 -12.28 -7.03 20.98
N VAL A 239 -11.17 -7.21 20.28
CA VAL A 239 -11.05 -8.13 19.15
C VAL A 239 -9.91 -9.10 19.40
N PHE A 240 -10.16 -10.38 19.22
CA PHE A 240 -9.10 -11.35 19.01
C PHE A 240 -9.15 -11.84 17.57
N GLY A 241 -8.00 -11.90 16.92
CA GLY A 241 -7.89 -12.39 15.55
C GLY A 241 -6.76 -13.39 15.40
N ILE A 242 -6.98 -14.41 14.59
CA ILE A 242 -5.95 -15.34 14.11
C ILE A 242 -6.14 -15.58 12.62
N GLN A 243 -5.04 -15.67 11.88
CA GLN A 243 -5.03 -15.88 10.45
C GLN A 243 -3.87 -16.78 10.08
N SER A 244 -4.09 -17.71 9.17
CA SER A 244 -3.03 -18.50 8.57
C SER A 244 -3.18 -18.56 7.05
N TYR A 245 -2.04 -18.55 6.34
CA TYR A 245 -2.04 -18.69 4.88
C TYR A 245 -0.72 -19.28 4.38
N VAL A 246 -0.77 -19.91 3.22
CA VAL A 246 0.40 -20.39 2.50
C VAL A 246 0.50 -19.65 1.18
N LYS A 247 1.73 -19.28 0.81
CA LYS A 247 2.05 -18.80 -0.54
C LYS A 247 2.95 -19.83 -1.22
N HIS A 248 2.58 -20.22 -2.42
CA HIS A 248 3.36 -21.08 -3.29
C HIS A 248 3.74 -20.30 -4.56
N ASP A 249 5.04 -20.20 -4.82
CA ASP A 249 5.59 -19.62 -6.04
C ASP A 249 5.92 -20.75 -7.02
N PHE A 250 5.35 -20.70 -8.23
CA PHE A 250 5.58 -21.68 -9.28
C PHE A 250 6.82 -21.32 -10.10
N GLU A 251 7.43 -22.31 -10.77
CA GLU A 251 8.64 -22.12 -11.61
C GLU A 251 8.43 -21.08 -12.72
N ASN A 252 7.21 -21.00 -13.26
CA ASN A 252 6.84 -20.04 -14.31
C ASN A 252 6.65 -18.59 -13.80
N LYS A 253 7.02 -18.32 -12.54
CA LYS A 253 6.85 -17.02 -11.84
C LYS A 253 5.40 -16.63 -11.54
N ASN A 254 4.44 -17.55 -11.74
CA ASN A 254 3.11 -17.40 -11.18
C ASN A 254 3.17 -17.69 -9.67
N TYR A 255 2.13 -17.30 -8.94
CA TYR A 255 2.00 -17.67 -7.55
C TYR A 255 0.54 -17.93 -7.18
N MET A 256 0.33 -18.76 -6.17
CA MET A 256 -0.96 -18.95 -5.51
C MET A 256 -0.80 -18.68 -4.02
N LEU A 257 -1.79 -18.02 -3.44
CA LEU A 257 -1.89 -17.80 -2.01
C LEU A 257 -3.30 -18.14 -1.55
N GLY A 258 -3.41 -18.85 -0.43
CA GLY A 258 -4.70 -19.18 0.16
C GLY A 258 -4.60 -19.26 1.67
N GLY A 259 -5.66 -18.85 2.36
CA GLY A 259 -5.68 -18.80 3.82
C GLY A 259 -7.05 -18.70 4.43
N LEU A 260 -7.05 -18.76 5.75
CA LEU A 260 -8.22 -18.61 6.62
C LEU A 260 -7.94 -17.56 7.69
N SER A 261 -8.97 -16.80 8.05
CA SER A 261 -8.95 -15.89 9.20
C SER A 261 -10.12 -16.21 10.12
N TYR A 262 -9.93 -16.01 11.42
CA TYR A 262 -11.00 -16.02 12.41
C TYR A 262 -10.85 -14.79 13.31
N TYR A 263 -11.93 -14.01 13.41
CA TYR A 263 -11.99 -12.80 14.22
C TYR A 263 -13.18 -12.88 15.18
N THR A 264 -12.94 -12.64 16.48
CA THR A 264 -14.01 -12.52 17.48
C THR A 264 -14.02 -11.10 18.02
N PHE A 265 -15.15 -10.43 17.88
CA PHE A 265 -15.44 -9.09 18.37
C PHE A 265 -16.37 -9.27 19.57
N GLY A 266 -15.78 -9.26 20.76
CA GLY A 266 -16.47 -9.54 22.01
C GLY A 266 -16.90 -8.29 22.77
N ASN A 267 -17.88 -8.47 23.66
CA ASN A 267 -18.38 -7.43 24.58
C ASN A 267 -18.96 -6.19 23.86
N ILE A 268 -19.55 -6.37 22.67
CA ILE A 268 -20.19 -5.28 21.92
C ILE A 268 -21.72 -5.41 21.88
N GLU A 269 -22.28 -6.61 22.07
CA GLU A 269 -23.73 -6.80 22.11
C GLU A 269 -24.40 -5.97 23.22
N GLY A 270 -25.51 -5.29 22.87
CA GLY A 270 -26.26 -4.41 23.76
C GLY A 270 -25.54 -3.11 24.12
N LYS A 271 -24.33 -2.90 23.59
CA LYS A 271 -23.49 -1.73 23.82
C LYS A 271 -23.72 -0.68 22.75
N ASN A 272 -23.50 0.60 23.09
CA ASN A 272 -23.63 1.70 22.13
C ASN A 272 -22.68 1.52 20.94
N GLY A 273 -22.99 2.14 19.80
CA GLY A 273 -22.07 2.18 18.67
C GLY A 273 -20.69 2.74 19.10
N LEU A 274 -19.61 2.04 18.73
CA LEU A 274 -18.27 2.23 19.28
C LEU A 274 -17.69 3.63 19.04
N TYR A 275 -17.91 4.20 17.84
CA TYR A 275 -17.41 5.52 17.43
C TYR A 275 -18.53 6.50 17.08
N SER A 276 -19.74 6.01 16.84
CA SER A 276 -20.90 6.82 16.51
C SER A 276 -22.14 6.24 17.19
N THR A 277 -22.93 7.11 17.82
CA THR A 277 -24.23 6.75 18.40
C THR A 277 -25.37 6.82 17.40
N THR A 278 -25.13 7.38 16.21
CA THR A 278 -26.14 7.71 15.20
C THR A 278 -25.90 7.02 13.86
N SER A 279 -24.75 6.34 13.67
CA SER A 279 -24.46 5.53 12.48
C SER A 279 -24.48 4.04 12.82
N LYS A 280 -25.14 3.25 11.97
CA LYS A 280 -25.13 1.79 12.07
C LYS A 280 -23.96 1.12 11.35
N TYR A 281 -23.27 1.85 10.46
CA TYR A 281 -22.30 1.29 9.51
C TYR A 281 -22.83 0.04 8.78
N GLY A 282 -24.13 0.01 8.47
CA GLY A 282 -24.80 -1.11 7.80
C GLY A 282 -25.21 -2.28 8.69
N ASN A 283 -24.68 -2.39 9.92
CA ASN A 283 -24.99 -3.48 10.83
C ASN A 283 -26.41 -3.40 11.42
N THR A 284 -26.96 -4.55 11.80
CA THR A 284 -28.20 -4.63 12.58
C THR A 284 -27.95 -4.11 13.99
N MET A 285 -28.68 -3.05 14.36
CA MET A 285 -28.60 -2.38 15.65
C MET A 285 -30.00 -2.02 16.16
N THR A 286 -30.17 -2.02 17.48
CA THR A 286 -31.36 -1.53 18.19
C THR A 286 -31.23 -0.05 18.56
N GLY A 287 -32.32 0.60 18.99
CA GLY A 287 -32.34 2.03 19.31
C GLY A 287 -32.74 2.91 18.12
N ALA A 288 -32.93 4.21 18.37
CA ALA A 288 -33.42 5.15 17.36
C ALA A 288 -32.30 5.91 16.61
N GLY A 289 -31.06 5.88 17.10
CA GLY A 289 -29.94 6.61 16.50
C GLY A 289 -29.91 8.09 16.86
N THR A 290 -30.33 8.42 18.08
CA THR A 290 -30.31 9.78 18.62
C THR A 290 -29.48 9.82 19.90
N THR A 291 -29.06 11.01 20.35
CA THR A 291 -28.32 11.15 21.62
C THR A 291 -29.09 10.56 22.82
N ALA A 292 -30.43 10.68 22.82
CA ALA A 292 -31.29 10.14 23.88
C ALA A 292 -31.57 8.63 23.72
N SER A 293 -31.50 8.10 22.50
CA SER A 293 -31.69 6.67 22.19
C SER A 293 -30.63 6.22 21.18
N PRO A 294 -29.38 6.01 21.64
CA PRO A 294 -28.26 5.70 20.77
C PRO A 294 -28.45 4.32 20.14
N TYR A 295 -27.86 4.12 18.96
CA TYR A 295 -27.78 2.79 18.39
C TYR A 295 -26.94 1.86 19.25
N LYS A 296 -27.42 0.63 19.43
CA LYS A 296 -26.74 -0.44 20.16
C LYS A 296 -26.61 -1.70 19.31
N TYR A 297 -25.45 -2.35 19.32
CA TYR A 297 -25.26 -3.58 18.55
C TYR A 297 -26.21 -4.67 19.03
N SER A 298 -26.85 -5.36 18.09
CA SER A 298 -27.79 -6.44 18.42
C SER A 298 -27.11 -7.79 18.68
N MET A 299 -25.80 -7.89 18.45
CA MET A 299 -25.04 -9.14 18.54
C MET A 299 -23.54 -8.86 18.68
N ASN A 300 -22.79 -9.88 19.11
CA ASN A 300 -21.34 -9.93 18.91
C ASN A 300 -21.02 -10.43 17.49
N TYR A 301 -19.74 -10.44 17.10
CA TYR A 301 -19.34 -10.91 15.77
C TYR A 301 -18.23 -11.96 15.89
N ASN A 302 -18.46 -13.15 15.37
CA ASN A 302 -17.44 -14.19 15.19
C ASN A 302 -17.30 -14.47 13.70
N VAL A 303 -16.34 -13.83 13.05
CA VAL A 303 -16.18 -13.83 11.60
C VAL A 303 -15.15 -14.87 11.19
N LEU A 304 -15.59 -15.87 10.43
CA LEU A 304 -14.71 -16.75 9.66
C LEU A 304 -14.49 -16.16 8.27
N GLU A 305 -13.25 -16.08 7.81
CA GLU A 305 -12.86 -15.70 6.46
C GLU A 305 -12.12 -16.84 5.76
N ALA A 306 -12.43 -17.10 4.49
CA ALA A 306 -11.58 -17.82 3.57
C ALA A 306 -11.18 -16.89 2.42
N PHE A 307 -9.89 -16.83 2.10
CA PHE A 307 -9.38 -15.93 1.07
C PHE A 307 -8.30 -16.59 0.22
N GLY A 308 -8.09 -16.04 -0.97
CA GLY A 308 -6.98 -16.45 -1.83
C GLY A 308 -6.75 -15.51 -2.99
N GLU A 309 -5.58 -15.65 -3.60
CA GLU A 309 -5.22 -14.96 -4.83
C GLU A 309 -4.29 -15.80 -5.70
N TYR A 310 -4.42 -15.62 -7.01
CA TYR A 310 -3.57 -16.23 -8.01
C TYR A 310 -2.98 -15.14 -8.89
N GLY A 311 -1.65 -15.03 -8.86
CA GLY A 311 -0.89 -14.11 -9.68
C GLY A 311 -0.29 -14.82 -10.88
N PHE A 312 -0.44 -14.25 -12.07
CA PHE A 312 0.03 -14.77 -13.34
C PHE A 312 0.38 -13.65 -14.30
N LYS A 313 0.85 -14.01 -15.51
CA LYS A 313 1.03 -13.05 -16.60
C LYS A 313 -0.10 -13.19 -17.62
N PHE A 314 -0.71 -12.07 -17.98
CA PHE A 314 -1.64 -11.97 -19.10
C PHE A 314 -1.15 -10.89 -20.05
N ALA A 315 -0.96 -11.20 -21.33
CA ALA A 315 -0.41 -10.27 -22.33
C ALA A 315 0.87 -9.55 -21.84
N ASP A 316 1.82 -10.31 -21.31
CA ASP A 316 3.09 -9.85 -20.72
C ASP A 316 2.98 -8.87 -19.55
N LYS A 317 1.77 -8.66 -19.01
CA LYS A 317 1.55 -7.85 -17.82
C LYS A 317 1.25 -8.74 -16.61
N PRO A 318 1.74 -8.37 -15.41
CA PRO A 318 1.36 -9.05 -14.19
C PRO A 318 -0.14 -8.86 -13.95
N THR A 319 -0.83 -9.94 -13.60
CA THR A 319 -2.27 -9.97 -13.34
C THR A 319 -2.50 -10.78 -12.08
N THR A 320 -3.40 -10.32 -11.22
CA THR A 320 -3.82 -11.09 -10.05
C THR A 320 -5.34 -11.23 -10.08
N VAL A 321 -5.86 -12.42 -9.84
CA VAL A 321 -7.25 -12.65 -9.46
C VAL A 321 -7.30 -13.00 -7.98
N TYR A 322 -8.30 -12.51 -7.26
CA TYR A 322 -8.37 -12.67 -5.81
C TYR A 322 -9.81 -12.70 -5.33
N GLY A 323 -10.02 -13.25 -4.14
CA GLY A 323 -11.31 -13.22 -3.48
C GLY A 323 -11.23 -13.51 -1.99
N SER A 324 -12.28 -13.09 -1.30
CA SER A 324 -12.54 -13.38 0.11
C SER A 324 -14.01 -13.75 0.26
N TYR A 325 -14.30 -14.72 1.13
CA TYR A 325 -15.64 -15.06 1.61
C TYR A 325 -15.62 -14.99 3.13
N VAL A 326 -16.62 -14.36 3.72
CA VAL A 326 -16.77 -14.18 5.16
C VAL A 326 -18.13 -14.68 5.64
N LYS A 327 -18.16 -15.23 6.85
CA LYS A 327 -19.38 -15.60 7.55
C LYS A 327 -19.28 -15.25 9.02
N ASN A 328 -20.22 -14.46 9.52
CA ASN A 328 -20.44 -14.26 10.94
C ASN A 328 -21.23 -15.45 11.52
N LEU A 329 -20.66 -16.10 12.53
CA LEU A 329 -21.23 -17.25 13.21
C LEU A 329 -22.23 -16.87 14.31
N GLU A 330 -22.18 -15.63 14.80
CA GLU A 330 -23.09 -15.10 15.84
C GLU A 330 -24.35 -14.43 15.28
N ALA A 331 -24.45 -14.31 13.95
CA ALA A 331 -25.52 -13.53 13.34
C ALA A 331 -26.89 -14.15 13.62
N ALA A 332 -27.73 -13.40 14.34
CA ALA A 332 -29.12 -13.77 14.61
C ALA A 332 -30.03 -13.67 13.37
N THR A 333 -29.54 -13.07 12.28
CA THR A 333 -30.26 -12.89 11.01
C THR A 333 -29.62 -13.74 9.90
N SER A 334 -30.34 -13.93 8.79
CA SER A 334 -29.79 -14.57 7.59
C SER A 334 -28.77 -13.70 6.84
N LYS A 335 -28.51 -12.47 7.29
CA LYS A 335 -27.62 -11.48 6.65
C LYS A 335 -26.18 -11.61 7.16
N SER A 336 -25.70 -12.83 7.27
CA SER A 336 -24.47 -13.19 8.00
C SER A 336 -23.25 -13.42 7.10
N THR A 337 -23.36 -13.21 5.80
CA THR A 337 -22.31 -13.56 4.83
C THR A 337 -21.88 -12.39 3.96
N GLY A 338 -20.63 -12.42 3.52
CA GLY A 338 -20.09 -11.45 2.58
C GLY A 338 -19.07 -12.11 1.68
N TRP A 339 -18.90 -11.57 0.48
CA TRP A 339 -17.84 -12.03 -0.40
C TRP A 339 -17.42 -10.96 -1.39
N LEU A 340 -16.21 -11.12 -1.91
CA LEU A 340 -15.62 -10.28 -2.92
C LEU A 340 -14.83 -11.14 -3.89
N ILE A 341 -14.94 -10.82 -5.18
CA ILE A 341 -14.02 -11.30 -6.21
C ILE A 341 -13.48 -10.10 -6.98
N GLY A 342 -12.19 -10.13 -7.28
CA GLY A 342 -11.54 -9.04 -7.98
C GLY A 342 -10.37 -9.47 -8.83
N THR A 343 -9.91 -8.53 -9.64
CA THR A 343 -8.70 -8.66 -10.43
C THR A 343 -7.94 -7.34 -10.49
N THR A 344 -6.62 -7.43 -10.55
CA THR A 344 -5.73 -6.33 -10.92
C THR A 344 -4.96 -6.70 -12.17
N PHE A 345 -4.80 -5.75 -13.08
CA PHE A 345 -4.10 -5.92 -14.35
C PHE A 345 -3.02 -4.86 -14.48
N ASN A 346 -1.78 -5.31 -14.73
CA ASN A 346 -0.55 -4.53 -14.72
C ASN A 346 -0.22 -3.94 -13.33
N LYS A 347 0.84 -3.13 -13.23
CA LYS A 347 1.27 -2.45 -12.00
C LYS A 347 1.70 -1.01 -12.27
N ALA A 348 1.09 -0.06 -11.57
CA ALA A 348 1.44 1.35 -11.60
C ALA A 348 2.55 1.62 -10.58
N LYS A 349 3.79 1.24 -10.91
CA LYS A 349 4.97 1.36 -10.04
C LYS A 349 6.10 2.19 -10.67
N GLU A 350 6.44 1.88 -11.91
CA GLU A 350 7.49 2.60 -12.64
C GLU A 350 6.92 3.85 -13.31
N PRO A 351 7.71 4.91 -13.52
CA PRO A 351 7.24 6.07 -14.29
C PRO A 351 6.63 5.65 -15.63
N LYS A 352 5.49 6.26 -15.97
CA LYS A 352 4.66 5.97 -17.15
C LYS A 352 3.98 4.58 -17.17
N SER A 353 4.01 3.85 -16.06
CA SER A 353 3.25 2.61 -15.91
C SER A 353 1.83 2.86 -15.41
N TRP A 354 0.96 1.87 -15.56
CA TRP A 354 -0.46 1.94 -15.23
C TRP A 354 -0.95 0.63 -14.62
N GLU A 355 -2.10 0.69 -13.95
CA GLU A 355 -2.78 -0.44 -13.33
C GLU A 355 -4.28 -0.25 -13.50
N LEU A 356 -4.98 -1.34 -13.81
CA LEU A 356 -6.43 -1.40 -13.79
C LEU A 356 -6.88 -2.38 -12.71
N GLY A 357 -7.94 -2.04 -12.00
CA GLY A 357 -8.55 -2.87 -10.98
C GLY A 357 -10.05 -3.00 -11.20
N TYR A 358 -10.56 -4.18 -10.89
CA TYR A 358 -11.99 -4.44 -10.81
C TYR A 358 -12.28 -5.32 -9.61
N ASN A 359 -13.35 -5.02 -8.88
CA ASN A 359 -13.95 -6.00 -7.97
C ASN A 359 -15.46 -5.88 -7.96
N TYR A 360 -16.11 -7.01 -7.76
CA TYR A 360 -17.50 -7.07 -7.32
C TYR A 360 -17.53 -7.62 -5.91
N ARG A 361 -18.39 -7.02 -5.08
CA ARG A 361 -18.60 -7.49 -3.72
C ARG A 361 -20.07 -7.46 -3.34
N ASN A 362 -20.46 -8.38 -2.47
CA ASN A 362 -21.74 -8.38 -1.78
C ASN A 362 -21.46 -8.60 -0.29
N LEU A 363 -21.80 -7.62 0.54
CA LEU A 363 -21.52 -7.62 1.96
C LEU A 363 -22.82 -7.41 2.72
N GLN A 364 -23.38 -8.47 3.28
CA GLN A 364 -24.63 -8.40 4.02
C GLN A 364 -24.43 -7.67 5.36
N ALA A 365 -25.52 -7.14 5.91
CA ALA A 365 -25.54 -6.28 7.09
C ALA A 365 -24.69 -6.80 8.26
N ASP A 366 -24.81 -8.08 8.61
CA ASP A 366 -24.20 -8.64 9.82
C ASP A 366 -23.04 -9.60 9.50
N ALA A 367 -22.48 -9.53 8.30
CA ALA A 367 -21.39 -10.41 7.86
C ALA A 367 -20.07 -10.12 8.58
N VAL A 368 -19.82 -8.86 8.91
CA VAL A 368 -18.63 -8.34 9.58
C VAL A 368 -19.01 -7.10 10.39
N LEU A 369 -18.14 -6.66 11.30
CA LEU A 369 -18.31 -5.39 11.99
C LEU A 369 -18.08 -4.22 11.01
N GLY A 370 -19.15 -3.53 10.61
CA GLY A 370 -19.15 -2.59 9.49
C GLY A 370 -18.30 -1.36 9.70
N LEU A 371 -18.14 -0.91 10.95
CA LEU A 371 -17.24 0.18 11.33
C LEU A 371 -15.82 0.04 10.74
N LEU A 372 -15.32 -1.20 10.59
CA LEU A 372 -13.94 -1.47 10.23
C LEU A 372 -13.75 -1.79 8.75
N THR A 373 -14.81 -1.70 7.96
CA THR A 373 -14.82 -2.04 6.52
C THR A 373 -14.59 -0.82 5.64
N ASP A 374 -14.39 -1.05 4.34
CA ASP A 374 -14.19 -0.02 3.30
C ASP A 374 -15.08 1.22 3.50
N SER A 375 -14.47 2.33 3.89
CA SER A 375 -15.14 3.62 4.10
C SER A 375 -15.66 4.24 2.80
N ASP A 376 -15.21 3.74 1.64
CA ASP A 376 -15.61 4.25 0.34
C ASP A 376 -16.80 3.52 -0.29
N PHE A 377 -16.89 2.20 -0.09
CA PHE A 377 -17.99 1.36 -0.58
C PHE A 377 -19.31 1.67 0.12
N VAL A 378 -20.37 1.95 -0.64
CA VAL A 378 -21.72 2.35 -0.13
C VAL A 378 -21.71 3.46 0.94
N GLY A 379 -20.66 4.29 0.96
CA GLY A 379 -20.47 5.37 1.94
C GLY A 379 -20.00 4.89 3.31
N GLY A 380 -19.37 3.72 3.37
CA GLY A 380 -18.85 3.10 4.59
C GLY A 380 -19.80 2.05 5.16
N GLY A 381 -19.22 0.93 5.58
CA GLY A 381 -19.94 -0.13 6.27
C GLY A 381 -20.39 -1.32 5.40
N THR A 382 -21.36 -2.06 5.94
CA THR A 382 -21.96 -3.24 5.33
C THR A 382 -23.33 -2.95 4.72
N ASN A 383 -24.09 -4.00 4.41
CA ASN A 383 -25.41 -3.98 3.80
C ASN A 383 -25.42 -3.34 2.42
N GLY A 384 -24.54 -3.84 1.54
CA GLY A 384 -24.42 -3.34 0.19
C GLY A 384 -23.78 -4.33 -0.76
N LYS A 385 -24.04 -4.15 -2.05
CA LYS A 385 -23.41 -4.92 -3.13
C LYS A 385 -23.09 -4.01 -4.30
N GLY A 386 -22.06 -4.33 -5.07
CA GLY A 386 -21.74 -3.52 -6.23
C GLY A 386 -20.38 -3.76 -6.83
N HIS A 387 -20.15 -3.00 -7.90
CA HIS A 387 -18.94 -3.00 -8.69
C HIS A 387 -18.04 -1.83 -8.27
N CYS A 388 -16.74 -2.07 -8.28
CA CYS A 388 -15.71 -1.06 -8.10
C CYS A 388 -14.71 -1.20 -9.24
N PHE A 389 -14.53 -0.13 -10.01
CA PHE A 389 -13.55 -0.01 -11.08
C PHE A 389 -12.48 0.97 -10.63
N SER A 390 -11.21 0.65 -10.88
CA SER A 390 -10.11 1.58 -10.59
C SER A 390 -9.07 1.60 -11.70
N GLY A 391 -8.44 2.76 -11.85
CA GLY A 391 -7.32 2.96 -12.75
C GLY A 391 -6.28 3.83 -12.07
N LYS A 392 -5.00 3.46 -12.20
CA LYS A 392 -3.87 4.25 -11.68
C LYS A 392 -2.87 4.49 -12.79
N TYR A 393 -2.22 5.65 -12.74
CA TYR A 393 -1.13 6.01 -13.63
C TYR A 393 0.03 6.62 -12.84
N GLN A 394 1.22 6.07 -12.99
CA GLN A 394 2.42 6.55 -12.29
C GLN A 394 3.12 7.61 -13.15
N PHE A 395 3.02 8.88 -12.78
CA PHE A 395 3.64 9.97 -13.56
C PHE A 395 5.16 9.99 -13.40
N THR A 396 5.63 9.97 -12.15
CA THR A 396 7.04 9.92 -11.75
C THR A 396 7.19 8.90 -10.62
N ARG A 397 8.39 8.66 -10.06
CA ARG A 397 8.53 7.71 -8.92
C ARG A 397 7.72 8.10 -7.68
N ASN A 398 7.40 9.40 -7.53
CA ASN A 398 6.80 9.96 -6.33
C ASN A 398 5.40 10.53 -6.57
N ILE A 399 4.92 10.56 -7.81
CA ILE A 399 3.61 11.15 -8.17
C ILE A 399 2.77 10.13 -8.95
N GLN A 400 1.56 9.85 -8.46
CA GLN A 400 0.61 8.92 -9.05
C GLN A 400 -0.78 9.55 -9.16
N GLY A 401 -1.47 9.32 -10.27
CA GLY A 401 -2.88 9.64 -10.45
C GLY A 401 -3.74 8.40 -10.26
N GLY A 402 -4.96 8.60 -9.76
CA GLY A 402 -5.94 7.53 -9.55
C GLY A 402 -7.35 7.95 -9.93
N LEU A 403 -8.11 7.02 -10.50
CA LEU A 403 -9.55 7.13 -10.69
C LEU A 403 -10.21 5.89 -10.10
N THR A 404 -11.26 6.07 -9.31
CA THR A 404 -12.07 4.98 -8.78
C THR A 404 -13.54 5.30 -8.98
N TYR A 405 -14.31 4.33 -9.47
CA TYR A 405 -15.74 4.45 -9.66
C TYR A 405 -16.48 3.28 -9.01
N TYR A 406 -17.43 3.60 -8.13
CA TYR A 406 -18.34 2.65 -7.51
C TYR A 406 -19.71 2.72 -8.17
N LEU A 407 -20.24 1.56 -8.53
CA LEU A 407 -21.61 1.35 -8.98
C LEU A 407 -22.25 0.31 -8.05
N SER A 408 -22.95 0.79 -7.03
CA SER A 408 -23.40 -0.06 -5.92
C SER A 408 -24.87 0.17 -5.58
N GLN A 409 -25.41 -0.77 -4.81
CA GLN A 409 -26.70 -0.68 -4.14
C GLN A 409 -26.48 -0.79 -2.64
N LYS A 410 -27.17 0.06 -1.87
CA LYS A 410 -27.09 0.14 -0.42
C LYS A 410 -28.44 -0.20 0.20
N GLY A 411 -28.38 -0.91 1.32
CA GLY A 411 -29.56 -1.24 2.10
C GLY A 411 -30.45 -2.29 1.45
N ASP A 412 -31.49 -2.67 2.18
CA ASP A 412 -32.42 -3.72 1.77
C ASP A 412 -33.32 -3.28 0.60
N ALA A 413 -33.59 -1.97 0.52
CA ALA A 413 -34.32 -1.36 -0.59
C ALA A 413 -33.51 -1.37 -1.90
N GLY A 414 -32.20 -1.63 -1.83
CA GLY A 414 -31.32 -1.61 -3.00
C GLY A 414 -31.11 -0.20 -3.55
N ASP A 415 -31.08 0.81 -2.68
CA ASP A 415 -30.91 2.21 -3.05
C ASP A 415 -29.62 2.40 -3.85
N ALA A 416 -29.69 3.02 -5.02
CA ALA A 416 -28.52 3.24 -5.85
C ALA A 416 -27.48 4.09 -5.09
N TYR A 417 -26.20 3.72 -5.21
CA TYR A 417 -25.07 4.48 -4.69
C TYR A 417 -23.96 4.49 -5.73
N ARG A 418 -23.64 5.69 -6.23
CA ARG A 418 -22.60 5.92 -7.23
C ARG A 418 -21.59 6.89 -6.68
N ARG A 419 -20.31 6.56 -6.80
CA ARG A 419 -19.23 7.42 -6.33
C ARG A 419 -18.08 7.43 -7.32
N LEU A 420 -17.69 8.61 -7.78
CA LEU A 420 -16.49 8.85 -8.56
C LEU A 420 -15.45 9.52 -7.65
N MET A 421 -14.21 9.07 -7.72
CA MET A 421 -13.07 9.66 -7.03
C MET A 421 -11.92 9.86 -8.00
N ALA A 422 -11.36 11.06 -8.01
CA ALA A 422 -10.16 11.42 -8.76
C ALA A 422 -9.08 11.86 -7.78
N ASP A 423 -7.97 11.13 -7.78
CA ASP A 423 -6.87 11.27 -6.83
C ASP A 423 -5.59 11.72 -7.54
N ILE A 424 -4.84 12.62 -6.88
CA ILE A 424 -3.42 12.82 -7.14
C ILE A 424 -2.65 12.58 -5.84
N ILE A 425 -1.64 11.73 -5.91
CA ILE A 425 -0.92 11.19 -4.75
C ILE A 425 0.57 11.50 -4.90
N PHE A 426 1.14 12.10 -3.86
CA PHE A 426 2.55 12.39 -3.69
C PHE A 426 3.10 11.52 -2.57
N LYS A 427 4.20 10.80 -2.80
CA LYS A 427 4.87 9.94 -1.82
C LYS A 427 6.30 10.42 -1.61
N PHE A 428 6.79 10.42 -0.38
CA PHE A 428 8.16 10.81 -0.06
C PHE A 428 8.74 9.99 1.09
#